data_AF-A0A1H9FPZ1-F1
#
_entry.id   AF-A0A1H9FPZ1-F1
#
_cell.length_a   1.000
_cell.length_b   1.000
_cell.length_c   1.000
_cell.angle_alpha   90.00
_cell.angle_beta   90.00
_cell.angle_gamma   90.00
#
_symmetry.space_group_name_H-M   'P 1'
#
loop_
_entity.id
_entity.type
_entity.pdbx_description
1 polymer ?
#
loop_
_entity_poly.entity_id
_entity_poly.type
_entity_poly.pdbx_seq_one_letter_code
_entity_poly.pdbx_strand_id
1 'polypeptide(L)'
;MIQNQQISNCDSTSKRSSYRPFLTVDGIDATMSNFTDVSFLNTVFGNQLGNMNNPDWEKAGKQLHLIQEELAELVEGIQNKDMSEVRDAVADILVVTYGMAHVLGIDADKDMAAVQESNLSKLCKTEAEIEETLAYYRTEIGLNVYSGGELPKAFIKSSEDQTGKDGKFYPAHKFLKCINWHEPKLV
;
A
#
# COMPACT_ATOMS: atom_id res chain seq x y z
N MET A 1 52.58 -23.97 -38.33
CA MET A 1 52.88 -22.55 -37.98
C MET A 1 51.59 -21.98 -37.41
N ILE A 2 51.28 -22.17 -36.12
CA ILE A 2 51.51 -21.26 -34.98
C ILE A 2 51.64 -19.78 -35.35
N GLN A 3 50.62 -18.99 -35.00
CA GLN A 3 50.64 -17.78 -34.13
C GLN A 3 49.18 -17.29 -34.00
N ASN A 4 48.49 -17.47 -32.88
CA ASN A 4 48.47 -16.62 -31.67
C ASN A 4 48.36 -15.11 -31.96
N GLN A 5 47.17 -14.52 -31.75
CA GLN A 5 47.07 -13.16 -31.21
C GLN A 5 45.71 -12.91 -30.53
N GLN A 6 45.81 -12.91 -29.19
CA GLN A 6 45.14 -12.08 -28.17
C GLN A 6 43.64 -11.77 -28.25
N ILE A 7 42.95 -12.36 -27.28
CA ILE A 7 41.69 -11.95 -26.67
C ILE A 7 41.88 -10.55 -26.03
N SER A 8 41.08 -9.57 -26.44
CA SER A 8 40.91 -8.32 -25.69
C SER A 8 39.56 -8.35 -24.97
N ASN A 9 39.61 -8.31 -23.64
CA ASN A 9 38.46 -8.13 -22.76
C ASN A 9 37.72 -6.82 -23.13
N CYS A 10 36.45 -6.92 -23.55
CA CYS A 10 35.57 -5.77 -23.61
C CYS A 10 34.79 -5.70 -22.30
N ASP A 11 35.04 -4.60 -21.61
CA ASP A 11 34.66 -4.29 -20.23
C ASP A 11 33.15 -4.17 -20.06
N SER A 12 32.63 -4.83 -19.03
CA SER A 12 31.25 -4.77 -18.59
C SER A 12 30.95 -3.41 -17.96
N THR A 13 30.39 -2.47 -18.72
CA THR A 13 29.73 -1.31 -18.13
C THR A 13 28.33 -1.16 -18.72
N SER A 14 27.34 -1.60 -17.94
CA SER A 14 25.93 -1.29 -18.18
C SER A 14 25.77 0.23 -18.20
N LYS A 15 25.43 0.81 -19.35
CA LYS A 15 24.80 2.14 -19.38
C LYS A 15 23.41 1.99 -18.79
N ARG A 16 23.29 2.17 -17.45
CA ARG A 16 21.99 2.46 -16.84
C ARG A 16 21.51 3.76 -17.47
N SER A 17 20.40 3.68 -18.19
CA SER A 17 19.64 4.84 -18.65
C SER A 17 19.16 5.61 -17.41
N SER A 18 19.88 6.66 -17.05
CA SER A 18 19.48 7.60 -16.01
C SER A 18 18.79 8.80 -16.67
N TYR A 19 17.62 8.58 -17.26
CA TYR A 19 16.68 9.67 -17.52
C TYR A 19 15.82 9.87 -16.28
N ARG A 20 16.33 10.63 -15.31
CA ARG A 20 15.50 11.38 -14.37
C ARG A 20 15.94 12.85 -14.49
N PRO A 21 15.19 13.73 -15.16
CA PRO A 21 15.52 15.14 -15.15
C PRO A 21 15.27 15.68 -13.74
N PHE A 22 16.36 15.88 -13.00
CA PHE A 22 16.37 16.61 -11.74
C PHE A 22 16.01 18.08 -12.03
N LEU A 23 14.81 18.52 -11.64
CA LEU A 23 14.52 19.91 -11.39
C LEU A 23 14.54 20.10 -9.87
N THR A 24 15.73 20.30 -9.30
CA THR A 24 15.86 20.78 -7.91
C THR A 24 16.02 22.29 -7.93
N VAL A 25 15.02 22.99 -7.42
CA VAL A 25 15.18 24.32 -6.85
C VAL A 25 14.98 24.13 -5.34
N ASP A 26 15.97 24.53 -4.54
CA ASP A 26 15.93 24.66 -3.08
C ASP A 26 15.98 23.39 -2.20
N GLY A 27 16.94 22.49 -2.46
CA GLY A 27 17.66 21.82 -1.36
C GLY A 27 16.90 20.81 -0.48
N ILE A 28 15.79 20.25 -0.94
CA ILE A 28 15.19 19.04 -0.37
C ILE A 28 15.14 18.01 -1.51
N ASP A 29 15.92 16.93 -1.39
CA ASP A 29 15.73 15.74 -2.23
C ASP A 29 14.46 15.03 -1.76
N ALA A 30 13.31 15.61 -2.11
CA ALA A 30 12.02 14.96 -1.96
C ALA A 30 11.96 13.93 -3.08
N THR A 31 12.39 12.70 -2.80
CA THR A 31 12.13 11.60 -3.71
C THR A 31 10.63 11.56 -3.97
N MET A 32 10.24 11.70 -5.24
CA MET A 32 8.85 11.57 -5.68
C MET A 32 8.29 10.26 -5.12
N SER A 33 7.10 10.33 -4.51
CA SER A 33 6.39 9.14 -4.08
C SER A 33 5.88 8.37 -5.30
N ASN A 34 5.44 7.13 -5.10
CA ASN A 34 4.80 6.37 -6.18
C ASN A 34 3.54 7.10 -6.69
N PHE A 35 2.79 7.77 -5.81
CA PHE A 35 1.63 8.56 -6.21
C PHE A 35 2.05 9.75 -7.09
N THR A 36 3.08 10.51 -6.68
CA THR A 36 3.50 11.68 -7.47
C THR A 36 4.13 11.28 -8.81
N ASP A 37 4.83 10.14 -8.90
CA ASP A 37 5.33 9.57 -10.16
C ASP A 37 4.17 9.18 -11.09
N VAL A 38 3.11 8.52 -10.59
CA VAL A 38 1.92 8.16 -11.39
C VAL A 38 1.08 9.39 -11.78
N SER A 39 0.97 10.37 -10.89
CA SER A 39 0.28 11.64 -11.16
C SER A 39 0.99 12.42 -12.28
N PHE A 40 2.32 12.42 -12.27
CA PHE A 40 3.13 12.95 -13.36
C PHE A 40 2.91 12.19 -14.67
N LEU A 41 2.91 10.85 -14.65
CA LEU A 41 2.63 10.02 -15.82
C LEU A 41 1.28 10.37 -16.47
N ASN A 42 0.22 10.48 -15.67
CA ASN A 42 -1.10 10.87 -16.17
C ASN A 42 -1.08 12.24 -16.86
N THR A 43 -0.41 13.21 -16.24
CA THR A 43 -0.24 14.56 -16.81
C THR A 43 0.48 14.51 -18.16
N VAL A 44 1.55 13.71 -18.28
CA VAL A 44 2.28 13.52 -19.54
C VAL A 44 1.40 12.86 -20.62
N PHE A 45 0.51 11.96 -20.23
CA PHE A 45 -0.46 11.33 -21.14
C PHE A 45 -1.67 12.21 -21.48
N GLY A 46 -1.70 13.46 -20.99
CA GLY A 46 -2.75 14.42 -21.28
C GLY A 46 -3.96 14.34 -20.34
N ASN A 47 -3.93 13.45 -19.34
CA ASN A 47 -4.92 13.42 -18.27
C ASN A 47 -4.54 14.50 -17.25
N GLN A 48 -5.27 15.61 -17.25
CA GLN A 48 -5.09 16.66 -16.26
C GLN A 48 -5.58 16.20 -14.88
N LEU A 49 -4.93 16.69 -13.83
CA LEU A 49 -5.32 16.45 -12.44
C LEU A 49 -6.79 16.82 -12.22
N GLY A 50 -7.51 15.94 -11.53
CA GLY A 50 -8.91 16.12 -11.19
C GLY A 50 -9.17 17.20 -10.14
N ASN A 51 -10.44 17.40 -9.83
CA ASN A 51 -10.89 18.28 -8.77
C ASN A 51 -11.87 17.53 -7.87
N MET A 52 -11.48 17.28 -6.62
CA MET A 52 -12.29 16.55 -5.65
C MET A 52 -13.64 17.23 -5.36
N ASN A 53 -13.74 18.55 -5.52
CA ASN A 53 -14.99 19.30 -5.34
C ASN A 53 -15.88 19.32 -6.60
N ASN A 54 -15.35 18.90 -7.74
CA ASN A 54 -16.09 18.78 -9.00
C ASN A 54 -15.57 17.58 -9.81
N PRO A 55 -15.79 16.35 -9.31
CA PRO A 55 -15.22 15.15 -9.89
C PRO A 55 -15.84 14.81 -11.26
N ASP A 56 -14.99 14.34 -12.17
CA ASP A 56 -15.42 13.78 -13.45
C ASP A 56 -15.70 12.28 -13.27
N TRP A 57 -16.97 11.95 -12.97
CA TRP A 57 -17.39 10.57 -12.74
C TRP A 57 -17.31 9.69 -13.98
N GLU A 58 -17.31 10.25 -15.19
CA GLU A 58 -17.12 9.47 -16.41
C GLU A 58 -15.67 8.98 -16.51
N LYS A 59 -14.70 9.86 -16.25
CA LYS A 59 -13.28 9.47 -16.18
C LYS A 59 -13.03 8.49 -15.03
N ALA A 60 -13.64 8.71 -13.87
CA ALA A 60 -13.55 7.77 -12.75
C ALA A 60 -14.09 6.38 -13.15
N GLY A 61 -15.21 6.31 -13.88
CA GLY A 61 -15.74 5.06 -14.40
C GLY A 61 -14.78 4.34 -15.35
N LYS A 62 -14.12 5.06 -16.25
CA LYS A 62 -13.08 4.51 -17.14
C LYS A 62 -11.88 4.00 -16.35
N GLN A 63 -11.44 4.75 -15.34
CA GLN A 63 -10.32 4.35 -14.48
C GLN A 63 -10.67 3.12 -13.61
N LEU A 64 -11.92 3.01 -13.15
CA LEU A 64 -12.40 1.83 -12.44
C LEU A 64 -12.35 0.59 -13.32
N HIS A 65 -12.62 0.72 -14.62
CA HIS A 65 -12.49 -0.40 -15.56
C HIS A 65 -11.06 -0.92 -15.63
N LEU A 66 -10.06 -0.03 -15.68
CA LEU A 66 -8.65 -0.42 -15.62
C LEU A 66 -8.31 -1.15 -14.31
N ILE A 67 -8.79 -0.66 -13.16
CA ILE A 67 -8.63 -1.36 -11.87
C ILE A 67 -9.20 -2.78 -11.92
N GLN A 68 -10.35 -2.98 -12.58
CA GLN A 68 -10.96 -4.30 -12.72
C GLN A 68 -10.16 -5.23 -13.63
N GLU A 69 -9.56 -4.68 -14.69
CA GLU A 69 -8.66 -5.41 -15.60
C GLU A 69 -7.43 -5.92 -14.86
N GLU A 70 -6.67 -5.04 -14.19
CA GLU A 70 -5.45 -5.44 -13.46
C GLU A 70 -5.75 -6.42 -12.30
N LEU A 71 -6.93 -6.30 -11.68
CA LEU A 71 -7.37 -7.26 -10.66
C LEU A 71 -7.65 -8.64 -11.27
N ALA A 72 -8.22 -8.70 -12.47
CA ALA A 72 -8.45 -9.97 -13.16
C ALA A 72 -7.13 -10.66 -13.51
N GLU A 73 -6.12 -9.90 -13.95
CA GLU A 73 -4.77 -10.42 -14.21
C GLU A 73 -4.10 -10.94 -12.94
N LEU A 74 -4.24 -10.24 -11.81
CA LEU A 74 -3.73 -10.73 -10.52
C LEU A 74 -4.39 -12.07 -10.14
N VAL A 75 -5.70 -12.20 -10.35
CA VAL A 75 -6.44 -13.45 -10.10
C VAL A 75 -5.91 -14.57 -10.99
N GLU A 76 -5.70 -14.32 -12.28
CA GLU A 76 -5.13 -15.28 -13.23
C GLU A 76 -3.71 -15.72 -12.82
N GLY A 77 -2.82 -14.78 -12.51
CA GLY A 77 -1.46 -15.07 -12.07
C GLY A 77 -1.41 -15.93 -10.80
N ILE A 78 -2.31 -15.68 -9.83
CA ILE A 78 -2.43 -16.53 -8.63
C ILE A 78 -2.91 -17.94 -8.98
N GLN A 79 -3.95 -18.06 -9.83
CA GLN A 79 -4.49 -19.36 -10.24
C GLN A 79 -3.46 -20.20 -11.00
N ASN A 80 -2.69 -19.56 -11.86
CA ASN A 80 -1.62 -20.16 -12.65
C ASN A 80 -0.34 -20.39 -11.84
N LYS A 81 -0.25 -19.83 -10.63
CA LYS A 81 0.96 -19.81 -9.79
C LYS A 81 2.16 -19.17 -10.51
N ASP A 82 1.88 -18.17 -11.34
CA ASP A 82 2.89 -17.42 -12.06
C ASP A 82 3.31 -16.19 -11.24
N MET A 83 4.51 -16.25 -10.66
CA MET A 83 5.03 -15.16 -9.83
C MET A 83 5.42 -13.92 -10.66
N SER A 84 5.67 -14.07 -11.97
CA SER A 84 5.95 -12.93 -12.83
C SER A 84 4.67 -12.12 -13.05
N GLU A 85 3.58 -12.79 -13.45
CA GLU A 85 2.27 -12.15 -13.64
C GLU A 85 1.75 -11.53 -12.34
N VAL A 86 1.87 -12.24 -11.21
CA VAL A 86 1.50 -11.68 -9.90
C VAL A 86 2.26 -10.39 -9.58
N ARG A 87 3.56 -10.32 -9.92
CA ARG A 87 4.36 -9.12 -9.64
C ARG A 87 3.99 -7.96 -10.56
N ASP A 88 3.67 -8.24 -11.81
CA ASP A 88 3.23 -7.27 -12.81
C ASP A 88 1.89 -6.66 -12.39
N ALA A 89 0.88 -7.50 -12.22
CA ALA A 89 -0.47 -7.08 -11.84
C ALA A 89 -0.51 -6.35 -10.48
N VAL A 90 0.32 -6.73 -9.50
CA VAL A 90 0.43 -5.96 -8.24
C VAL A 90 0.95 -4.55 -8.48
N ALA A 91 1.94 -4.38 -9.35
CA ALA A 91 2.47 -3.06 -9.69
C ALA A 91 1.44 -2.25 -10.48
N ASP A 92 0.76 -2.87 -11.44
CA ASP A 92 -0.23 -2.19 -12.28
C ASP A 92 -1.46 -1.79 -11.49
N ILE A 93 -1.96 -2.63 -10.56
CA ILE A 93 -3.01 -2.23 -9.59
C ILE A 93 -2.63 -0.95 -8.85
N LEU A 94 -1.37 -0.81 -8.40
CA LEU A 94 -0.93 0.42 -7.74
C LEU A 94 -0.95 1.61 -8.70
N VAL A 95 -0.48 1.43 -9.94
CA VAL A 95 -0.51 2.47 -10.97
C VAL A 95 -1.94 2.91 -11.26
N VAL A 96 -2.86 1.98 -11.53
CA VAL A 96 -4.25 2.33 -11.88
C VAL A 96 -5.04 2.86 -10.69
N THR A 97 -4.71 2.45 -9.46
CA THR A 97 -5.33 2.99 -8.24
C THR A 97 -4.83 4.42 -7.94
N TYR A 98 -3.53 4.70 -8.08
CA TYR A 98 -3.02 6.07 -8.02
C TYR A 98 -3.54 6.93 -9.18
N GLY A 99 -3.78 6.34 -10.34
CA GLY A 99 -4.47 6.97 -11.47
C GLY A 99 -5.89 7.42 -11.10
N MET A 100 -6.64 6.61 -10.34
CA MET A 100 -7.95 7.00 -9.80
C MET A 100 -7.84 8.21 -8.88
N ALA A 101 -6.89 8.21 -7.97
CA ALA A 101 -6.66 9.36 -7.09
C ALA A 101 -6.34 10.62 -7.90
N HIS A 102 -5.47 10.53 -8.92
CA HIS A 102 -5.15 11.63 -9.81
C HIS A 102 -6.40 12.16 -10.55
N VAL A 103 -7.18 11.28 -11.17
CA VAL A 103 -8.38 11.65 -11.94
C VAL A 103 -9.45 12.32 -11.08
N LEU A 104 -9.53 11.95 -9.79
CA LEU A 104 -10.46 12.56 -8.83
C LEU A 104 -9.87 13.77 -8.09
N GLY A 105 -8.57 14.07 -8.24
CA GLY A 105 -7.90 15.15 -7.52
C GLY A 105 -7.69 14.85 -6.03
N ILE A 106 -7.56 13.56 -5.67
CA ILE A 106 -7.27 13.08 -4.32
C ILE A 106 -5.76 13.09 -4.09
N ASP A 107 -5.33 13.54 -2.92
CA ASP A 107 -3.93 13.44 -2.47
C ASP A 107 -3.71 12.09 -1.78
N ALA A 108 -3.38 11.06 -2.57
CA ALA A 108 -3.27 9.70 -2.06
C ALA A 108 -2.13 9.53 -1.03
N ASP A 109 -1.09 10.36 -1.08
CA ASP A 109 -0.02 10.32 -0.09
C ASP A 109 -0.52 10.77 1.29
N LYS A 110 -1.32 11.84 1.35
CA LYS A 110 -1.93 12.31 2.61
C LYS A 110 -2.90 11.27 3.17
N ASP A 111 -3.76 10.72 2.33
CA ASP A 111 -4.72 9.70 2.76
C ASP A 111 -4.01 8.44 3.25
N MET A 112 -2.97 7.98 2.54
CA MET A 112 -2.20 6.81 2.96
C MET A 112 -1.41 7.07 4.25
N ALA A 113 -0.90 8.29 4.46
CA ALA A 113 -0.26 8.67 5.72
C ALA A 113 -1.25 8.60 6.89
N ALA A 114 -2.48 9.10 6.73
CA ALA A 114 -3.52 9.03 7.74
C ALA A 114 -3.95 7.58 8.03
N VAL A 115 -4.10 6.75 6.98
CA VAL A 115 -4.39 5.31 7.10
C VAL A 115 -3.27 4.60 7.85
N GLN A 116 -2.02 4.92 7.55
CA GLN A 116 -0.87 4.30 8.22
C GLN A 116 -0.79 4.70 9.69
N GLU A 117 -1.02 5.96 10.03
CA GLU A 117 -1.10 6.44 11.41
C GLU A 117 -2.19 5.68 12.19
N SER A 118 -3.41 5.59 11.62
CA SER A 118 -4.50 4.83 12.21
C SER A 118 -4.15 3.34 12.39
N ASN A 119 -3.54 2.71 11.39
CA ASN A 119 -3.14 1.30 11.47
C ASN A 119 -2.11 1.07 12.58
N LEU A 120 -1.12 1.95 12.72
CA LEU A 120 -0.13 1.88 13.78
C LEU A 120 -0.72 2.20 15.16
N SER A 121 -1.78 3.01 15.23
CA SER A 121 -2.51 3.25 16.48
C SER A 121 -3.23 2.01 17.04
N LYS A 122 -3.32 0.91 16.26
CA LYS A 122 -3.81 -0.40 16.77
C LYS A 122 -2.83 -1.06 17.75
N LEU A 123 -1.57 -0.62 17.77
CA LEU A 123 -0.54 -1.19 18.61
C LEU A 123 -0.63 -0.63 20.03
N CYS A 124 -0.39 -1.48 21.02
CA CYS A 124 -0.26 -1.12 22.42
C CYS A 124 1.17 -0.66 22.70
N LYS A 125 1.28 0.49 23.38
CA LYS A 125 2.52 1.18 23.74
C LYS A 125 2.94 0.92 25.18
N THR A 126 2.04 0.42 26.02
CA THR A 126 2.29 0.10 27.43
C THR A 126 1.67 -1.24 27.81
N GLU A 127 2.14 -1.82 28.92
CA GLU A 127 1.52 -3.02 29.50
C GLU A 127 0.05 -2.77 29.90
N ALA A 128 -0.26 -1.58 30.44
CA ALA A 128 -1.63 -1.23 30.79
C ALA A 128 -2.56 -1.25 29.56
N GLU A 129 -2.11 -0.72 28.42
CA GLU A 129 -2.90 -0.78 27.18
C GLU A 129 -3.11 -2.23 26.70
N ILE A 130 -2.13 -3.13 26.89
CA ILE A 130 -2.28 -4.56 26.58
C ILE A 130 -3.35 -5.17 27.47
N GLU A 131 -3.26 -4.98 28.79
CA GLU A 131 -4.18 -5.55 29.76
C GLU A 131 -5.62 -5.06 29.54
N GLU A 132 -5.80 -3.75 29.37
CA GLU A 132 -7.10 -3.14 29.12
C GLU A 132 -7.71 -3.59 27.79
N THR A 133 -6.91 -3.68 26.73
CA THR A 133 -7.38 -4.16 25.42
C THR A 133 -7.77 -5.64 25.48
N LEU A 134 -6.98 -6.49 26.15
CA LEU A 134 -7.32 -7.90 26.33
C LEU A 134 -8.62 -8.06 27.14
N ALA A 135 -8.76 -7.29 28.22
CA ALA A 135 -9.97 -7.30 29.04
C ALA A 135 -11.19 -6.93 28.20
N TYR A 136 -11.14 -5.81 27.47
CA TYR A 136 -12.23 -5.37 26.60
C TYR A 136 -12.69 -6.45 25.62
N TYR A 137 -11.78 -7.08 24.87
CA TYR A 137 -12.18 -8.11 23.91
C TYR A 137 -12.71 -9.38 24.59
N ARG A 138 -12.16 -9.78 25.74
CA ARG A 138 -12.63 -10.98 26.46
C ARG A 138 -13.99 -10.77 27.11
N THR A 139 -14.23 -9.60 27.71
CA THR A 139 -15.45 -9.35 28.49
C THR A 139 -16.56 -8.73 27.64
N GLU A 140 -16.28 -7.63 26.95
CA GLU A 140 -17.28 -6.84 26.24
C GLU A 140 -17.63 -7.48 24.90
N ILE A 141 -16.62 -7.91 24.14
CA ILE A 141 -16.84 -8.54 22.83
C ILE A 141 -16.99 -10.06 22.94
N GLY A 142 -16.45 -10.69 23.99
CA GLY A 142 -16.56 -12.14 24.20
C GLY A 142 -15.62 -12.96 23.32
N LEU A 143 -14.41 -12.46 23.05
CA LEU A 143 -13.43 -13.12 22.18
C LEU A 143 -12.31 -13.82 22.96
N ASN A 144 -11.84 -14.93 22.39
CA ASN A 144 -10.55 -15.52 22.71
C ASN A 144 -9.44 -14.75 21.96
N VAL A 145 -8.58 -14.09 22.72
CA VAL A 145 -7.52 -13.19 22.22
C VAL A 145 -6.18 -13.39 22.92
N TYR A 146 -5.11 -13.06 22.21
CA TYR A 146 -3.73 -13.11 22.69
C TYR A 146 -2.97 -11.83 22.32
N SER A 147 -1.94 -11.51 23.12
CA SER A 147 -0.98 -10.45 22.85
C SER A 147 0.31 -11.00 22.22
N GLY A 148 1.06 -10.15 21.52
CA GLY A 148 2.40 -10.46 21.03
C GLY A 148 3.15 -9.21 20.58
N GLY A 149 4.40 -9.38 20.17
CA GLY A 149 5.31 -8.27 19.84
C GLY A 149 6.01 -7.69 21.08
N GLU A 150 6.78 -6.63 20.86
CA GLU A 150 7.51 -5.91 21.91
C GLU A 150 7.00 -4.47 22.00
N LEU A 151 6.94 -3.91 23.21
CA LEU A 151 6.59 -2.50 23.40
C LEU A 151 7.59 -1.58 22.67
N PRO A 152 7.12 -0.47 22.08
CA PRO A 152 5.75 0.07 22.07
C PRO A 152 4.91 -0.42 20.86
N LYS A 153 5.25 -1.58 20.30
CA LYS A 153 4.63 -2.17 19.10
C LYS A 153 3.95 -3.50 19.42
N ALA A 154 3.45 -3.66 20.64
CA ALA A 154 2.69 -4.85 20.99
C ALA A 154 1.34 -4.84 20.27
N PHE A 155 0.83 -6.02 19.92
CA PHE A 155 -0.45 -6.17 19.25
C PHE A 155 -1.35 -7.14 20.01
N ILE A 156 -2.66 -6.98 19.82
CA ILE A 156 -3.66 -7.97 20.23
C ILE A 156 -4.28 -8.58 18.99
N LYS A 157 -4.44 -9.91 18.98
CA LYS A 157 -5.04 -10.66 17.87
C LYS A 157 -6.13 -11.60 18.37
N SER A 158 -7.09 -11.86 17.48
CA SER A 158 -8.04 -12.96 17.64
C SER A 158 -7.31 -14.31 17.54
N SER A 159 -7.59 -15.22 18.47
CA SER A 159 -6.90 -16.53 18.55
C SER A 159 -7.41 -17.55 17.52
N GLU A 160 -8.65 -17.40 17.08
CA GLU A 160 -9.37 -18.39 16.27
C GLU A 160 -10.52 -17.71 15.50
N ASP A 161 -11.06 -18.40 14.50
CA ASP A 161 -12.29 -17.98 13.82
C ASP A 161 -13.45 -18.01 14.81
N GLN A 162 -14.05 -16.84 15.06
CA GLN A 162 -15.08 -16.69 16.07
C GLN A 162 -16.02 -15.53 15.78
N THR A 163 -17.19 -15.55 16.40
CA THR A 163 -18.17 -14.46 16.32
C THR A 163 -18.30 -13.80 17.68
N GLY A 164 -18.12 -12.48 17.72
CA GLY A 164 -18.28 -11.70 18.95
C GLY A 164 -19.74 -11.53 19.35
N LYS A 165 -19.97 -11.07 20.59
CA LYS A 165 -21.28 -10.66 21.11
C LYS A 165 -21.89 -9.51 20.29
N ASP A 166 -21.08 -8.78 19.55
CA ASP A 166 -21.51 -7.73 18.61
C ASP A 166 -22.00 -8.28 17.25
N GLY A 167 -22.01 -9.61 17.07
CA GLY A 167 -22.44 -10.28 15.85
C GLY A 167 -21.41 -10.26 14.72
N LYS A 168 -20.21 -9.71 14.93
CA LYS A 168 -19.17 -9.65 13.90
C LYS A 168 -18.31 -10.90 13.90
N PHE A 169 -17.89 -11.32 12.72
CA PHE A 169 -16.90 -12.38 12.55
C PHE A 169 -15.47 -11.85 12.69
N TYR A 170 -14.67 -12.57 13.46
CA TYR A 170 -13.25 -12.32 13.71
C TYR A 170 -12.46 -13.55 13.28
N PRO A 171 -11.77 -13.48 12.13
CA PRO A 171 -10.87 -14.54 11.69
C PRO A 171 -9.69 -14.71 12.65
N ALA A 172 -9.17 -15.93 12.71
CA ALA A 172 -7.94 -16.25 13.41
C ALA A 172 -6.79 -15.32 12.97
N HIS A 173 -6.00 -14.88 13.95
CA HIS A 173 -4.82 -14.03 13.78
C HIS A 173 -5.09 -12.61 13.24
N LYS A 174 -6.35 -12.20 13.14
CA LYS A 174 -6.73 -10.82 12.79
C LYS A 174 -6.23 -9.86 13.87
N PHE A 175 -5.52 -8.81 13.44
CA PHE A 175 -5.16 -7.67 14.30
C PHE A 175 -6.43 -6.97 14.82
N LEU A 176 -6.44 -6.73 16.12
CA LEU A 176 -7.51 -6.01 16.80
C LEU A 176 -7.07 -4.57 17.13
N LYS A 177 -8.05 -3.68 17.29
CA LYS A 177 -7.83 -2.27 17.62
C LYS A 177 -7.54 -2.18 19.12
N CYS A 178 -6.41 -1.58 19.54
CA CYS A 178 -6.18 -1.28 20.96
C CYS A 178 -7.17 -0.21 21.46
N ILE A 179 -7.26 -0.06 22.78
CA ILE A 179 -8.15 0.91 23.41
C ILE A 179 -7.92 2.37 22.97
N ASN A 180 -6.70 2.73 22.56
CA ASN A 180 -6.30 4.07 22.15
C ASN A 180 -6.29 4.26 20.61
N TRP A 181 -6.79 3.27 19.87
CA TRP A 181 -6.87 3.34 18.42
C TRP A 181 -7.87 4.43 17.96
N HIS A 182 -7.62 5.02 16.79
CA HIS A 182 -8.53 5.98 16.15
C HIS A 182 -8.71 5.69 14.65
N GLU A 183 -9.87 6.03 14.08
CA GLU A 183 -10.07 6.02 12.62
C GLU A 183 -9.11 7.01 11.94
N PRO A 184 -8.69 6.75 10.68
CA PRO A 184 -7.95 7.72 9.90
C PRO A 184 -8.84 8.93 9.60
N LYS A 185 -8.26 10.11 9.60
CA LYS A 185 -8.92 11.35 9.18
C LYS A 185 -8.37 11.74 7.81
N LEU A 186 -9.12 11.41 6.77
CA LEU A 186 -8.81 11.81 5.40
C LEU A 186 -9.06 13.31 5.23
N VAL A 187 -8.27 13.97 4.38
CA VAL A 187 -8.21 15.44 4.26
C VAL A 187 -8.46 15.93 2.84
#